data_AF-A0A069PP89-F1
#
_entry.id   AF-A0A069PP89-F1
#
_cell.length_a   1.000
_cell.length_b   1.000
_cell.length_c   1.000
_cell.angle_alpha   90.00
_cell.angle_beta   90.00
_cell.angle_gamma   90.00
#
_symmetry.space_group_name_H-M   'P 1'
#
loop_
_entity.id
_entity.type
_entity.pdbx_description
1 polymer ?
#
loop_
_entity_poly.entity_id
_entity_poly.type
_entity_poly.pdbx_seq_one_letter_code
_entity_poly.pdbx_strand_id
1 'polypeptide(L)' 'MTTTNTEAAPLELAFTIERAKSQEPVGSPCTNVCRLDQATGFCEGCFRNREEIRAWKTMDDARKIALFDVLAQRMAERGA' A
#
# COMPACT_ATOMS: atom_id res chain seq x y z
N MET A 1 -26.43 16.56 2.68
CA MET A 1 -25.36 16.29 1.69
C MET A 1 -24.04 16.75 2.30
N THR A 2 -23.46 15.94 3.18
CA THR A 2 -22.16 16.20 3.80
C THR A 2 -21.69 14.90 4.42
N THR A 3 -20.75 14.21 3.77
CA THR A 3 -19.91 13.22 4.44
C THR A 3 -18.50 13.39 3.88
N THR A 4 -17.75 14.21 4.62
CA THR A 4 -16.31 14.35 4.61
C THR A 4 -15.66 12.98 4.53
N ASN A 5 -14.91 12.69 3.46
CA ASN A 5 -14.16 11.43 3.31
C ASN A 5 -12.67 11.76 3.17
N THR A 6 -12.11 12.31 4.24
CA THR A 6 -10.71 12.78 4.30
C THR A 6 -9.93 12.16 5.47
N GLU A 7 -10.56 11.36 6.34
CA GLU A 7 -9.94 10.90 7.60
C GLU A 7 -9.42 9.45 7.62
N ALA A 8 -9.46 8.69 6.50
CA ALA A 8 -9.25 7.24 6.55
C ALA A 8 -7.90 6.70 6.02
N ALA A 9 -6.99 7.53 5.49
CA ALA A 9 -5.80 7.02 4.80
C ALA A 9 -4.88 6.10 5.64
N PRO A 10 -4.63 6.34 6.95
CA PRO A 10 -3.72 5.48 7.74
C PRO A 10 -4.30 4.11 8.10
N LEU A 11 -5.60 4.04 8.39
CA LEU A 11 -6.27 2.79 8.77
C LEU A 11 -6.51 1.86 7.57
N GLU A 12 -6.77 2.45 6.40
CA GLU A 12 -7.08 1.70 5.17
C GLU A 12 -5.91 0.86 4.65
N LEU A 13 -4.67 1.37 4.71
CA LEU A 13 -3.52 0.60 4.23
C LEU A 13 -3.20 -0.59 5.14
N ALA A 14 -3.17 -0.38 6.45
CA ALA A 14 -2.89 -1.45 7.42
C ALA A 14 -3.93 -2.58 7.29
N PHE A 15 -5.21 -2.23 7.23
CA PHE A 15 -6.27 -3.21 6.98
C PHE A 15 -6.10 -3.95 5.65
N THR A 16 -5.77 -3.23 4.57
CA THR A 16 -5.59 -3.84 3.25
C THR A 16 -4.38 -4.78 3.22
N ILE A 17 -3.29 -4.45 3.92
CA ILE A 17 -2.12 -5.31 4.08
C ILE A 17 -2.49 -6.61 4.81
N GLU A 18 -3.21 -6.54 5.93
CA GLU A 18 -3.60 -7.73 6.69
C GLU A 18 -4.54 -8.64 5.89
N ARG A 19 -5.49 -8.05 5.17
CA ARG A 19 -6.32 -8.80 4.20
C ARG A 19 -5.45 -9.47 3.14
N ALA A 20 -4.49 -8.76 2.57
CA ALA A 20 -3.59 -9.26 1.52
C ALA A 20 -2.70 -10.43 2.01
N LYS A 21 -2.21 -10.37 3.25
CA LYS A 21 -1.45 -11.46 3.90
C LYS A 21 -2.28 -12.74 4.08
N SER A 22 -3.60 -12.60 4.24
CA SER A 22 -4.51 -13.73 4.47
C SER A 22 -4.96 -14.46 3.19
N GLN A 23 -4.49 -14.04 2.00
CA GLN A 23 -4.82 -14.66 0.72
C GLN A 23 -3.69 -15.62 0.28
N GLU A 24 -4.05 -16.74 -0.37
CA GLU A 24 -3.09 -17.68 -0.98
C GLU A 24 -3.32 -17.75 -2.50
N PRO A 25 -2.33 -17.36 -3.34
CA PRO A 25 -1.05 -16.73 -2.97
C PRO A 25 -1.24 -15.31 -2.40
N VAL A 26 -0.22 -14.78 -1.72
CA VAL A 26 -0.28 -13.47 -1.06
C VAL A 26 -0.82 -12.39 -2.00
N GLY A 27 -1.87 -11.74 -1.53
CA GLY A 27 -2.69 -10.76 -2.25
C GLY A 27 -2.06 -9.39 -2.36
N SER A 28 -2.66 -8.52 -3.17
CA SER A 28 -2.15 -7.15 -3.40
C SER A 28 -2.72 -6.15 -2.39
N PRO A 29 -1.90 -5.27 -1.79
CA PRO A 29 -2.34 -4.24 -0.84
C PRO A 29 -2.91 -3.00 -1.56
N CYS A 30 -3.44 -3.18 -2.78
CA CYS A 30 -3.93 -2.08 -3.61
C CYS A 30 -5.30 -1.59 -3.12
N THR A 31 -5.42 -0.28 -2.90
CA THR A 31 -6.67 0.40 -2.52
C THR A 31 -7.44 0.96 -3.73
N ASN A 32 -7.06 0.56 -4.95
CA ASN A 32 -7.56 1.12 -6.24
C ASN A 32 -7.25 2.61 -6.46
N VAL A 33 -6.44 3.22 -5.61
CA VAL A 33 -5.83 4.52 -5.87
C VAL A 33 -4.52 4.27 -6.63
N CYS A 34 -4.44 4.76 -7.86
CA CYS A 34 -3.23 4.68 -8.69
C CYS A 34 -2.74 6.10 -9.01
N ARG A 35 -2.28 6.80 -7.97
CA ARG A 35 -1.68 8.12 -8.08
C ARG A 35 -0.33 8.09 -7.39
N LEU A 36 0.74 8.35 -8.14
CA LEU A 36 2.08 8.48 -7.58
C LEU A 36 2.28 9.93 -7.15
N ASP A 37 2.63 10.11 -5.89
CA ASP A 37 3.08 11.38 -5.35
C ASP A 37 4.40 11.75 -6.04
N GLN A 38 4.48 12.96 -6.60
CA GLN A 38 5.64 13.39 -7.39
C GLN A 38 6.85 13.75 -6.53
N ALA A 39 6.65 14.08 -5.25
CA ALA A 39 7.72 14.45 -4.33
C ALA A 39 8.41 13.22 -3.75
N THR A 40 7.64 12.19 -3.41
CA THR A 40 8.14 10.95 -2.77
C THR A 40 8.34 9.79 -3.76
N GLY A 41 7.63 9.81 -4.89
CA GLY A 41 7.63 8.70 -5.86
C GLY A 41 6.82 7.48 -5.42
N PHE A 42 6.02 7.59 -4.36
CA PHE A 42 5.17 6.52 -3.83
C PHE A 42 3.70 6.69 -4.20
N CYS A 43 2.98 5.57 -4.31
CA CYS A 43 1.55 5.58 -4.53
C CYS A 43 0.81 6.10 -3.30
N GLU A 44 -0.07 7.09 -3.45
CA GLU A 44 -0.81 7.70 -2.36
C GLU A 44 -1.75 6.73 -1.61
N GLY A 45 -2.12 5.61 -2.23
CA GLY A 45 -2.98 4.60 -1.62
C GLY A 45 -2.23 3.42 -1.01
N CYS A 46 -1.33 2.81 -1.78
CA CYS A 46 -0.63 1.58 -1.36
C CYS A 46 0.85 1.79 -1.00
N PHE A 47 1.38 3.01 -1.11
CA PHE A 47 2.75 3.40 -0.77
C PHE A 47 3.87 2.66 -1.52
N ARG A 48 3.49 1.84 -2.51
CA ARG A 48 4.44 1.21 -3.42
C ARG A 48 4.96 2.23 -4.42
N ASN A 49 6.23 2.12 -4.76
CA ASN A 49 6.82 2.85 -5.88
C ASN A 49 6.48 2.15 -7.21
N ARG A 50 6.84 2.80 -8.32
CA ARG A 50 6.59 2.32 -9.68
C ARG A 50 7.27 0.99 -10.01
N GLU A 51 8.44 0.72 -9.44
CA GLU A 51 9.19 -0.53 -9.69
C GLU A 51 8.53 -1.70 -8.96
N GLU A 52 8.15 -1.50 -7.69
CA GLU A 52 7.41 -2.46 -6.88
C GLU A 52 6.06 -2.81 -7.51
N ILE A 53 5.36 -1.82 -8.09
CA ILE A 53 4.10 -2.05 -8.82
C ILE A 53 4.33 -2.96 -10.03
N ARG A 54 5.41 -2.75 -10.80
CA ARG A 54 5.74 -3.56 -11.98
C ARG A 54 6.18 -4.98 -11.60
N ALA A 55 7.01 -5.10 -10.56
CA ALA A 55 7.57 -6.36 -10.10
C ALA A 55 6.58 -7.23 -9.30
N TRP A 56 5.44 -6.67 -8.88
CA TRP A 56 4.49 -7.33 -7.99
C TRP A 56 4.07 -8.74 -8.43
N LYS A 57 3.75 -8.93 -9.73
CA LYS A 57 3.29 -10.22 -10.26
C LYS A 57 4.37 -11.30 -10.29
N THR A 58 5.64 -10.89 -10.26
CA THR A 58 6.80 -11.79 -10.31
C THR A 58 7.49 -11.94 -8.96
N MET A 59 7.05 -11.21 -7.93
CA MET A 59 7.53 -11.37 -6.57
C MET A 59 6.96 -12.66 -5.96
N ASP A 60 7.81 -13.38 -5.25
CA ASP A 60 7.38 -14.46 -4.36
C ASP A 60 6.71 -13.90 -3.10
N ASP A 61 5.99 -14.77 -2.39
CA ASP A 61 5.19 -14.38 -1.23
C ASP A 61 6.05 -13.87 -0.07
N ALA A 62 7.26 -14.39 0.10
CA ALA A 62 8.20 -13.90 1.12
C ALA A 62 8.61 -12.44 0.85
N ARG A 63 8.94 -12.09 -0.41
CA ARG A 63 9.25 -10.72 -0.82
C ARG A 63 8.04 -9.79 -0.71
N LYS A 64 6.83 -10.27 -1.01
CA LYS A 64 5.60 -9.49 -0.83
C LYS A 64 5.35 -9.16 0.65
N ILE A 65 5.53 -10.13 1.54
CA ILE A 65 5.38 -9.93 2.98
C ILE A 65 6.40 -8.91 3.49
N ALA A 66 7.68 -9.06 3.12
CA ALA A 66 8.73 -8.09 3.48
C ALA A 66 8.43 -6.69 2.94
N LEU A 67 7.87 -6.59 1.73
CA LEU A 67 7.46 -5.31 1.17
C LEU A 67 6.36 -4.66 2.02
N PHE A 68 5.40 -5.41 2.55
CA PHE A 68 4.32 -4.84 3.39
C PHE A 68 4.83 -4.09 4.62
N ASP A 69 5.86 -4.62 5.30
CA ASP A 69 6.45 -3.94 6.46
C ASP A 69 7.07 -2.60 6.06
N VAL A 70 7.71 -2.56 4.88
CA VAL A 70 8.24 -1.32 4.29
C VAL A 70 7.12 -0.33 3.96
N LEU A 71 6.00 -0.80 3.41
CA LEU A 71 4.85 0.07 3.09
C LEU A 71 4.22 0.68 4.34
N ALA A 72 4.07 -0.11 5.41
CA ALA A 72 3.59 0.37 6.69
C ALA A 72 4.51 1.46 7.29
N GLN A 73 5.83 1.26 7.18
CA GLN A 73 6.82 2.23 7.62
C GLN A 73 6.74 3.55 6.81
N ARG A 74 6.69 3.47 5.47
CA ARG A 74 6.54 4.65 4.60
C ARG A 74 5.27 5.43 4.88
N MET A 75 4.18 4.74 5.21
CA MET A 75 2.93 5.39 5.59
C MET A 75 3.06 6.12 6.93
N ALA A 76 3.71 5.51 7.92
CA ALA A 76 3.96 6.15 9.21
C ALA A 76 4.82 7.42 9.04
N GLU A 77 5.81 7.39 8.16
CA GLU A 77 6.68 8.54 7.85
C GLU A 77 5.96 9.68 7.12
N ARG A 78 4.90 9.40 6.34
CA ARG A 78 4.09 10.45 5.68
C ARG A 78 3.22 11.24 6.65
N GLY A 79 2.84 10.62 7.77
CA GLY A 79 1.97 11.23 8.79
C GLY A 79 2.72 11.94 9.91
N ALA A 80 4.05 11.87 9.92
CA ALA A 80 4.94 12.56 10.86
C ALA A 80 5.37 13.93 10.30
#